data_AF-A0A0M0J512-F1
#
_entry.id   AF-A0A0M0J512-F1
#
_cell.length_a   1.000
_cell.length_b   1.000
_cell.length_c   1.000
_cell.angle_alpha   90.00
_cell.angle_beta   90.00
_cell.angle_gamma   90.00
#
_symmetry.space_group_name_H-M   'P 1'
#
loop_
_entity.id
_entity.type
_entity.pdbx_description
1 polymer ?
#
loop_
_entity_poly.entity_id
_entity_poly.type
_entity_poly.pdbx_seq_one_letter_code
_entity_poly.pdbx_strand_id
1 'polypeptide(L)'
;MDRSFFALAASYGGACVYAMSAAPASVVALGQTVATLLNTGALLPQLYQNLRRRSPGGYSPLTAGLACAGCSVRLFTTIALAGSDPLLLAGFAFGLAVNGLLLGQICWFGMVVEGKPLSALLTADFAAPAPAAPTAQLTRVFEMSDSEPDDWEPMR
;
A
#
# COMPACT_ATOMS: atom_id res chain seq x y z
N MET A 1 13.99 -7.03 -21.98
CA MET A 1 12.56 -6.78 -22.24
C MET A 1 12.35 -6.94 -23.73
N ASP A 2 11.58 -7.95 -24.13
CA ASP A 2 11.52 -8.40 -25.52
C ASP A 2 10.37 -7.73 -26.27
N ARG A 3 10.46 -7.64 -27.61
CA ARG A 3 9.42 -7.00 -28.44
C ARG A 3 8.04 -7.64 -28.27
N SER A 4 7.99 -8.94 -27.97
CA SER A 4 6.78 -9.68 -27.64
C SER A 4 6.09 -9.18 -26.36
N PHE A 5 6.87 -8.78 -25.35
CA PHE A 5 6.33 -8.18 -24.12
C PHE A 5 5.63 -6.85 -24.42
N PHE A 6 6.28 -5.98 -25.19
CA PHE A 6 5.67 -4.69 -25.58
C PHE A 6 4.44 -4.88 -26.47
N ALA A 7 4.45 -5.85 -27.39
CA ALA A 7 3.30 -6.16 -28.22
C ALA A 7 2.12 -6.68 -27.39
N LEU A 8 2.37 -7.57 -26.41
CA LEU A 8 1.34 -8.12 -25.54
C LEU A 8 0.76 -7.04 -24.60
N ALA A 9 1.62 -6.20 -24.03
CA ALA A 9 1.19 -5.05 -23.22
C ALA A 9 0.32 -4.08 -24.04
N ALA A 10 0.73 -3.79 -25.28
CA ALA A 10 -0.04 -2.93 -26.18
C ALA A 10 -1.39 -3.55 -26.58
N SER A 11 -1.42 -4.85 -26.90
CA SER A 11 -2.67 -5.53 -27.27
C SER A 11 -3.65 -5.60 -26.09
N TYR A 12 -3.15 -5.85 -24.88
CA TYR A 12 -3.97 -5.84 -23.67
C TYR A 12 -4.53 -4.44 -23.39
N GLY A 13 -3.66 -3.41 -23.45
CA GLY A 13 -4.09 -2.03 -23.29
C GLY A 13 -5.16 -1.62 -24.31
N GLY A 14 -4.96 -2.00 -25.58
CA GLY A 14 -5.95 -1.76 -26.65
C GLY A 14 -7.28 -2.46 -26.39
N ALA A 15 -7.25 -3.73 -25.96
CA ALA A 15 -8.45 -4.49 -25.61
C ALA A 15 -9.23 -3.84 -24.45
N CYS A 16 -8.52 -3.36 -23.41
CA CYS A 16 -9.13 -2.65 -22.29
C CYS A 16 -9.79 -1.34 -22.74
N VAL A 17 -9.10 -0.52 -23.56
CA VAL A 17 -9.66 0.73 -24.09
C VAL A 17 -10.92 0.46 -24.91
N TYR A 18 -10.87 -0.53 -25.79
CA TYR A 18 -12.03 -0.92 -26.60
C TYR A 18 -13.21 -1.34 -25.71
N ALA A 19 -12.97 -2.24 -24.75
CA ALA A 19 -14.00 -2.72 -23.83
C ALA A 19 -14.62 -1.58 -23.00
N MET A 20 -13.82 -0.61 -22.52
CA MET A 20 -14.34 0.54 -21.78
C MET A 20 -15.10 1.52 -22.67
N SER A 21 -14.68 1.69 -23.93
CA SER A 21 -15.36 2.58 -24.89
C SER A 21 -16.73 2.08 -25.34
N ALA A 22 -16.92 0.75 -25.35
CA ALA A 22 -18.18 0.11 -25.72
C ALA A 22 -19.14 -0.07 -24.53
N ALA A 23 -18.66 0.12 -23.30
CA ALA A 23 -19.46 -0.09 -22.10
C ALA A 23 -20.37 1.11 -21.77
N PRO A 24 -21.60 0.89 -21.28
CA PRO A 24 -22.44 1.97 -20.76
C PRO A 24 -21.79 2.70 -19.59
N ALA A 25 -21.94 4.02 -19.53
CA ALA A 25 -21.34 4.86 -18.48
C ALA A 25 -21.69 4.40 -17.05
N SER A 26 -22.89 3.87 -16.84
CA SER A 26 -23.33 3.34 -15.55
C SER A 26 -22.55 2.10 -15.09
N VAL A 27 -22.19 1.20 -16.03
CA VAL A 27 -21.39 0.01 -15.73
C VAL A 27 -19.96 0.40 -15.37
N VAL A 28 -19.40 1.39 -16.09
CA VAL A 28 -18.08 1.94 -15.80
C VAL A 28 -18.06 2.63 -14.43
N ALA A 29 -19.06 3.47 -14.14
CA ALA A 29 -19.19 4.15 -12.85
C ALA A 29 -19.31 3.15 -11.69
N LEU A 30 -20.17 2.14 -11.82
CA LEU A 30 -20.32 1.09 -10.81
C LEU A 30 -19.01 0.33 -10.59
N GLY A 31 -18.33 -0.07 -11.67
CA GLY A 31 -17.04 -0.76 -11.58
C GLY A 31 -15.97 0.10 -10.88
N GLN A 32 -15.89 1.39 -11.20
CA GLN A 32 -14.97 2.33 -10.55
C GLN A 32 -15.30 2.52 -9.05
N THR A 33 -16.58 2.64 -8.71
CA THR A 33 -17.01 2.77 -7.31
C THR A 33 -16.70 1.50 -6.52
N VAL A 34 -17.01 0.32 -7.05
CA VAL A 34 -16.70 -0.97 -6.40
C VAL A 34 -15.20 -1.16 -6.22
N ALA A 35 -14.40 -0.88 -7.26
CA ALA A 35 -12.94 -0.95 -7.17
C ALA A 35 -12.40 0.00 -6.09
N THR A 36 -12.92 1.23 -6.02
CA THR A 36 -12.54 2.21 -5.00
C THR A 36 -12.92 1.72 -3.60
N LEU A 37 -14.13 1.19 -3.43
CA LEU A 37 -14.60 0.67 -2.14
C LEU A 37 -13.79 -0.54 -1.68
N LEU A 38 -13.46 -1.47 -2.57
CA LEU A 38 -12.64 -2.64 -2.24
C LEU A 38 -11.21 -2.22 -1.86
N ASN A 39 -10.58 -1.35 -2.65
CA ASN A 39 -9.23 -0.88 -2.38
C ASN A 39 -9.14 -0.07 -1.08
N THR A 40 -10.16 0.75 -0.81
CA THR A 40 -10.23 1.55 0.42
C THR A 40 -10.63 0.70 1.62
N GLY A 41 -11.55 -0.26 1.44
CA GLY A 41 -11.99 -1.18 2.47
C GLY A 41 -10.86 -2.08 2.98
N ALA A 42 -9.89 -2.42 2.12
CA ALA A 42 -8.67 -3.12 2.52
C ALA A 42 -7.82 -2.33 3.54
N LEU A 43 -8.02 -1.02 3.69
CA LEU A 43 -7.33 -0.19 4.69
C LEU A 43 -7.98 -0.25 6.07
N LEU A 44 -9.23 -0.71 6.19
CA LEU A 44 -9.92 -0.87 7.47
C LEU A 44 -9.17 -1.77 8.48
N PRO A 45 -8.67 -2.97 8.10
CA PRO A 45 -7.86 -3.77 9.02
C PRO A 45 -6.56 -3.07 9.43
N GLN A 46 -5.93 -2.31 8.53
CA GLN A 46 -4.74 -1.51 8.86
C GLN A 46 -5.08 -0.42 9.89
N LEU A 47 -6.19 0.28 9.70
CA LEU A 47 -6.67 1.33 10.60
C LEU A 47 -6.95 0.80 12.02
N TYR A 48 -7.57 -0.39 12.09
CA TYR A 48 -7.81 -1.08 13.36
C TYR A 48 -6.50 -1.51 14.05
N GLN A 49 -5.55 -2.03 13.28
CA GLN A 49 -4.24 -2.43 13.82
C GLN A 49 -3.42 -1.24 14.30
N ASN A 50 -3.42 -0.13 13.57
CA ASN A 50 -2.75 1.11 13.96
C ASN A 50 -3.29 1.63 15.29
N LEU A 51 -4.61 1.65 15.46
CA LEU A 51 -5.24 2.06 16.71
C LEU A 51 -4.88 1.12 17.88
N ARG A 52 -4.92 -0.20 17.65
CA ARG A 52 -4.56 -1.19 18.68
C ARG A 52 -3.09 -1.12 19.10
N ARG A 53 -2.18 -0.89 18.15
CA ARG A 53 -0.73 -0.85 18.39
C ARG A 53 -0.26 0.53 18.87
N ARG A 54 -1.09 1.57 18.72
CA ARG A 54 -0.73 2.99 18.94
C ARG A 54 0.54 3.41 18.20
N SER A 55 0.77 2.81 17.03
CA SER A 55 1.91 3.08 16.16
C SER A 55 1.41 3.08 14.71
N PRO A 56 2.00 3.89 13.80
CA PRO A 56 1.61 3.96 12.39
C PRO A 56 1.72 2.62 11.64
N GLY A 57 2.47 1.67 12.18
CA GLY A 57 2.82 0.43 11.51
C GLY A 57 3.83 0.66 10.38
N GLY A 58 3.80 -0.19 9.35
CA GLY A 58 4.67 -0.12 8.17
C GLY A 58 4.00 0.49 6.94
N TYR A 59 2.89 1.20 7.10
CA TYR A 59 2.18 1.80 5.96
C TYR A 59 2.82 3.13 5.55
N SER A 60 3.09 3.28 4.26
CA SER A 60 3.77 4.44 3.69
C SER A 60 2.96 5.74 3.86
N PRO A 61 3.52 6.77 4.53
CA PRO A 61 2.89 8.09 4.64
C PRO A 61 2.72 8.76 3.27
N LEU A 62 3.70 8.62 2.37
CA LEU A 62 3.59 9.19 1.01
C LEU A 62 2.49 8.53 0.20
N THR A 63 2.35 7.20 0.30
CA THR A 63 1.29 6.46 -0.38
C THR A 63 -0.08 6.90 0.10
N ALA A 64 -0.27 7.04 1.43
CA ALA A 64 -1.52 7.58 1.99
C ALA A 64 -1.79 9.01 1.50
N GLY A 65 -0.76 9.87 1.45
CA GLY A 65 -0.88 11.24 0.93
C GLY A 65 -1.27 11.31 -0.55
N LEU A 66 -0.63 10.51 -1.40
CA LEU A 66 -0.94 10.41 -2.83
C LEU A 66 -2.34 9.86 -3.07
N ALA A 67 -2.78 8.89 -2.25
CA ALA A 67 -4.14 8.37 -2.33
C ALA A 67 -5.19 9.43 -1.96
N CYS A 68 -4.95 10.24 -0.92
CA CYS A 68 -5.79 11.40 -0.60
C CYS A 68 -5.83 12.41 -1.76
N ALA A 69 -4.68 12.80 -2.29
CA ALA A 69 -4.60 13.74 -3.41
C ALA A 69 -5.36 13.21 -4.64
N GLY A 70 -5.18 11.93 -4.99
CA GLY A 70 -5.88 11.28 -6.08
C GLY A 70 -7.40 11.26 -5.90
N CYS A 71 -7.89 10.95 -4.70
CA CYS A 71 -9.32 10.99 -4.39
C CYS A 71 -9.89 12.42 -4.47
N SER A 72 -9.14 13.43 -4.02
CA SER A 72 -9.54 14.84 -4.12
C SER A 72 -9.65 15.30 -5.58
N VAL A 73 -8.68 14.95 -6.42
CA VAL A 73 -8.74 15.25 -7.86
C VAL A 73 -9.95 14.58 -8.49
N ARG A 74 -10.22 13.31 -8.18
CA ARG A 74 -11.39 12.57 -8.69
C ARG A 74 -12.71 13.19 -8.27
N LEU A 75 -12.83 13.66 -7.04
CA LEU A 75 -14.01 14.42 -6.58
C LEU A 75 -14.19 15.69 -7.41
N PHE A 76 -13.13 16.50 -7.51
CA PHE A 76 -13.18 17.75 -8.28
C PHE A 76 -13.58 17.51 -9.74
N THR A 77 -12.95 16.54 -10.41
CA THR A 77 -13.28 16.23 -11.81
C THR A 77 -14.68 15.65 -11.98
N THR A 78 -15.19 14.90 -11.00
CA THR A 78 -16.58 14.39 -11.04
C THR A 78 -17.58 15.52 -10.96
N ILE A 79 -17.32 16.51 -10.11
CA ILE A 79 -18.13 17.73 -10.01
C ILE A 79 -18.04 18.55 -11.30
N ALA A 80 -16.82 18.77 -11.81
CA ALA A 80 -16.57 19.67 -12.93
C ALA A 80 -16.95 19.09 -14.30
N LEU A 81 -16.79 17.78 -14.52
CA LEU A 81 -16.94 17.15 -15.84
C LEU A 81 -18.02 16.07 -15.90
N ALA A 82 -18.36 15.41 -14.79
CA ALA A 82 -19.24 14.23 -14.79
C ALA A 82 -20.67 14.54 -14.29
N GLY A 83 -21.07 15.81 -14.28
CA GLY A 83 -22.43 16.21 -13.90
C GLY A 83 -22.79 15.88 -12.45
N SER A 84 -21.80 15.73 -11.56
CA SER A 84 -22.00 15.37 -10.15
C SER A 84 -22.72 14.04 -9.94
N ASP A 85 -22.33 13.00 -10.70
CA ASP A 85 -22.85 11.63 -10.48
C ASP A 85 -22.71 11.23 -8.99
N PRO A 86 -23.84 11.02 -8.28
CA PRO A 86 -23.84 10.82 -6.84
C PRO A 86 -23.13 9.51 -6.43
N LEU A 87 -23.10 8.50 -7.30
CA LEU A 87 -22.46 7.22 -7.00
C LEU A 87 -20.94 7.34 -7.02
N LEU A 88 -20.40 8.06 -8.00
CA LEU A 88 -18.97 8.36 -8.10
C LEU A 88 -18.53 9.30 -6.97
N LEU A 89 -19.31 10.33 -6.68
CA LEU A 89 -19.03 11.26 -5.58
C LEU A 89 -18.99 10.54 -4.23
N ALA A 90 -19.99 9.71 -3.92
CA ALA A 90 -20.01 8.95 -2.68
C ALA A 90 -18.80 8.01 -2.56
N GLY A 91 -18.44 7.31 -3.64
CA GLY A 91 -17.28 6.42 -3.68
C GLY A 91 -15.96 7.15 -3.43
N PHE A 92 -15.71 8.25 -4.12
CA PHE A 92 -14.47 9.02 -3.94
C PHE A 92 -14.43 9.80 -2.63
N ALA A 93 -15.57 10.28 -2.12
CA ALA A 93 -15.66 10.91 -0.80
C ALA A 93 -15.34 9.90 0.31
N PHE A 94 -15.90 8.69 0.23
CA PHE A 94 -15.57 7.61 1.15
C PHE A 94 -14.09 7.22 1.06
N GLY A 95 -13.57 7.09 -0.18
CA GLY A 95 -12.15 6.89 -0.45
C GLY A 95 -11.27 7.93 0.25
N LEU A 96 -11.59 9.21 0.07
CA LEU A 96 -10.87 10.32 0.68
C LEU A 96 -10.95 10.28 2.21
N ALA A 97 -12.13 9.98 2.78
CA ALA A 97 -12.32 9.94 4.23
C ALA A 97 -11.47 8.86 4.90
N VAL A 98 -11.46 7.64 4.36
CA VAL A 98 -10.69 6.52 4.93
C VAL A 98 -9.18 6.72 4.73
N ASN A 99 -8.74 7.14 3.54
CA ASN A 99 -7.33 7.46 3.30
C ASN A 99 -6.85 8.63 4.18
N GLY A 100 -7.70 9.64 4.35
CA GLY A 100 -7.43 10.78 5.23
C GLY A 100 -7.34 10.38 6.70
N LEU A 101 -8.22 9.49 7.16
CA LEU A 101 -8.17 8.97 8.52
C LEU A 101 -6.91 8.13 8.77
N LEU A 102 -6.50 7.31 7.80
CA LEU A 102 -5.26 6.55 7.87
C LEU A 102 -4.03 7.47 7.90
N LEU A 103 -3.97 8.45 6.99
CA LEU A 103 -2.90 9.46 6.97
C LEU A 103 -2.86 10.24 8.29
N GLY A 104 -4.03 10.62 8.82
CA GLY A 104 -4.17 11.28 10.10
C GLY A 104 -3.62 10.43 11.25
N GLN A 105 -3.93 9.13 11.29
CA GLN A 105 -3.35 8.21 12.28
C GLN A 105 -1.83 8.10 12.15
N ILE A 106 -1.30 8.00 10.93
CA ILE A 106 0.13 7.93 10.67
C ILE A 106 0.83 9.19 11.19
N CYS A 107 0.30 10.37 10.85
CA CYS A 107 0.82 11.65 11.30
C CYS A 107 0.71 11.81 12.82
N TRP A 108 -0.42 11.43 13.42
CA TRP A 108 -0.66 11.54 14.85
C TRP A 108 0.27 10.61 15.64
N PHE A 109 0.29 9.31 15.34
CA PHE A 109 1.15 8.37 16.05
C PHE A 109 2.64 8.64 15.76
N GLY A 110 3.00 9.03 14.53
CA GLY A 110 4.37 9.34 14.18
C GLY A 110 4.92 10.61 14.85
N MET A 111 4.16 11.71 14.82
CA MET A 111 4.63 12.99 15.36
C MET A 111 4.38 13.16 16.86
N VAL A 112 3.20 12.75 17.35
CA VAL A 112 2.80 13.00 18.75
C VAL A 112 3.26 11.89 19.68
N VAL A 113 3.15 10.63 19.25
CA VAL A 113 3.50 9.48 20.11
C VAL A 113 4.97 9.10 19.96
N GLU A 114 5.48 9.04 18.74
CA GLU A 114 6.88 8.67 18.47
C GLU A 114 7.83 9.88 18.39
N GLY A 115 7.30 11.12 18.37
CA GLY A 115 8.11 12.34 18.36
C GLY A 115 8.91 12.59 17.07
N LYS A 116 8.59 11.89 15.98
CA LYS A 116 9.33 12.00 14.72
C LYS A 116 8.97 13.29 13.97
N PRO A 117 9.95 14.02 13.42
CA PRO A 117 9.64 15.16 12.56
C PRO A 117 8.95 14.70 11.28
N LEU A 118 8.08 15.54 10.71
CA LEU A 118 7.33 15.24 9.49
C LEU A 118 8.24 14.81 8.33
N SER A 119 9.41 15.44 8.19
CA SER A 119 10.40 15.06 7.18
C SER A 119 10.86 13.61 7.34
N ALA A 120 11.12 13.16 8.56
CA ALA A 120 11.51 11.77 8.84
C ALA A 120 10.38 10.78 8.56
N LEU A 121 9.12 11.17 8.74
CA LEU A 121 7.98 10.35 8.34
C LEU A 121 7.87 10.25 6.81
N LEU A 122 8.01 11.37 6.10
CA LEU A 122 7.92 11.40 4.64
C LEU A 122 9.12 10.72 3.97
N THR A 123 10.30 10.72 4.60
CA THR A 123 11.48 10.01 4.08
C THR A 123 11.57 8.57 4.54
N ALA A 124 10.71 8.12 5.47
CA ALA A 124 10.70 6.74 5.97
C ALA A 124 10.51 5.72 4.84
N ASP A 125 9.80 6.10 3.77
CA ASP A 125 9.58 5.26 2.58
C ASP A 125 10.85 5.02 1.75
N PHE A 126 11.84 5.92 1.86
CA PHE A 126 13.12 5.82 1.16
C PHE A 126 14.24 5.28 2.05
N ALA A 127 14.00 5.15 3.36
CA ALA A 127 14.97 4.59 4.28
C ALA A 127 15.14 3.10 3.99
N ALA A 128 16.38 2.66 3.76
CA ALA A 128 16.68 1.25 3.60
C ALA A 128 16.23 0.49 4.87
N PRO A 129 15.68 -0.73 4.75
CA PRO A 129 15.37 -1.54 5.92
C PRO A 129 16.64 -1.69 6.74
N ALA A 130 16.56 -1.39 8.04
CA ALA A 130 17.67 -1.61 8.96
C ALA A 130 18.17 -3.05 8.76
N PRO A 131 19.49 -3.29 8.66
CA PRO A 131 20.01 -4.64 8.51
C PRO A 131 19.41 -5.48 9.65
N ALA A 132 18.76 -6.59 9.28
CA ALA A 132 18.12 -7.47 10.25
C ALA A 132 19.15 -7.78 11.34
N ALA A 133 18.82 -7.41 12.59
CA ALA A 133 19.67 -7.74 13.71
C ALA A 133 19.95 -9.26 13.63
N PRO A 134 21.22 -9.69 13.71
CA PRO A 134 21.55 -11.11 13.65
C PRO A 134 20.69 -11.82 14.70
N THR A 135 19.77 -12.65 14.21
CA THR A 135 18.81 -13.32 15.06
C THR A 135 19.64 -14.16 16.03
N ALA A 136 19.48 -13.99 17.34
CA ALA A 136 20.23 -14.76 18.35
C ALA A 136 20.16 -16.29 18.14
N GLN A 137 19.19 -16.74 17.34
CA GLN A 137 19.05 -18.10 16.81
C GLN A 137 20.21 -18.52 15.87
N LEU A 138 20.69 -17.64 14.99
CA LEU A 138 21.83 -17.91 14.10
C LEU A 138 23.16 -17.99 14.86
N THR A 139 23.36 -17.15 15.87
CA THR A 139 24.54 -17.24 16.75
C THR A 139 24.56 -18.56 17.52
N ARG A 140 23.42 -19.02 18.04
CA ARG A 140 23.34 -20.34 18.70
C ARG A 140 23.55 -21.51 17.74
N VAL A 141 23.06 -21.43 16.50
CA VAL A 141 23.30 -22.49 15.50
C VAL A 141 24.78 -22.56 15.11
N PHE A 142 25.45 -21.42 15.00
CA PHE A 142 26.90 -21.37 14.76
C PHE A 142 27.70 -21.89 15.97
N GLU A 143 27.38 -21.44 17.19
CA GLU A 143 28.03 -21.93 18.42
C GLU A 143 27.83 -23.44 18.63
N MET A 144 26.68 -23.98 18.19
CA MET A 144 26.36 -25.39 18.33
C MET A 144 27.02 -26.24 17.22
N SER A 145 27.32 -25.66 16.05
CA SER A 145 28.13 -26.29 15.00
C SER A 145 29.61 -26.39 15.35
N ASP A 146 30.13 -25.49 16.19
CA ASP A 146 31.54 -25.47 16.61
C ASP A 146 31.82 -26.37 17.83
N SER A 147 30.79 -27.02 18.39
CA SER A 147 30.90 -27.84 19.61
C SER A 147 30.61 -29.34 19.41
N GLU A 148 30.42 -29.80 18.18
CA GLU A 148 30.47 -31.25 17.88
C GLU A 148 31.93 -31.73 17.93
N PRO A 149 32.28 -32.67 18.82
CA PRO A 149 33.59 -33.30 18.80
C PRO A 149 33.76 -34.12 17.51
N ASP A 150 34.96 -34.04 16.93
CA ASP A 150 35.32 -34.63 15.64
C ASP A 150 35.55 -36.14 15.81
N ASP A 151 34.47 -36.90 16.05
CA ASP A 151 34.46 -38.31 16.44
C ASP A 151 34.68 -39.28 15.27
N TRP A 152 35.34 -38.85 14.19
CA TRP A 152 35.64 -39.77 13.09
C TRP A 152 36.86 -40.62 13.44
N GLU A 153 36.68 -41.70 14.20
CA GLU A 153 37.69 -42.76 14.22
C GLU A 153 37.62 -43.56 12.90
N PRO A 154 38.72 -43.67 12.13
CA PRO A 154 38.73 -44.50 10.94
C PRO A 154 38.72 -45.98 11.35
N MET A 155 37.58 -46.65 11.09
CA MET A 155 37.47 -48.11 11.21
C MET A 155 38.55 -48.78 10.36
N ARG A 156 39.46 -49.49 11.03
CA ARG A 156 40.47 -50.37 10.43
C ARG A 156 39.87 -51.72 10.04
#